data_AF-A0A1X0FXF0-F1
#
_entry.id   AF-A0A1X0FXF0-F1
#
_cell.length_a   1.000
_cell.length_b   1.000
_cell.length_c   1.000
_cell.angle_alpha   90.00
_cell.angle_beta   90.00
_cell.angle_gamma   90.00
#
_symmetry.space_group_name_H-M   'P 1'
#
loop_
_entity.id
_entity.type
_entity.pdbx_description
1 polymer ?
#
loop_
_entity_poly.entity_id
_entity_poly.type
_entity_poly.pdbx_seq_one_letter_code
_entity_poly.pdbx_strand_id
1 'polypeptide(L)'
;MAELNNCVKCWRTALHVAVSALLVAIFGLAISPVAHAAAVTATLSVEHTWQTGFIARFAVTNASMAPLAGWKLEFDMPAGQSVLHTWNSTVSQSGTHFVLTPANWNRVIAPGGSATGGFRGALTGAYSPPVNCLLNGQYPCS
;
A
#
# COMPACT_ATOMS: atom_id res chain seq x y z
N MET A 1 -48.70 47.14 -52.51
CA MET A 1 -48.99 46.25 -51.36
C MET A 1 -48.85 44.78 -51.78
N ALA A 2 -47.63 44.29 -52.00
CA ALA A 2 -47.38 42.89 -52.37
C ALA A 2 -46.02 42.32 -51.89
N GLU A 3 -45.27 43.09 -51.08
CA GLU A 3 -43.90 42.73 -50.65
C GLU A 3 -43.84 42.24 -49.18
N LEU A 4 -44.96 42.23 -48.46
CA LEU A 4 -45.01 41.76 -47.06
C LEU A 4 -45.35 40.26 -46.94
N ASN A 5 -45.76 39.60 -48.02
CA ASN A 5 -46.31 38.22 -47.95
C ASN A 5 -45.27 37.11 -48.21
N ASN A 6 -44.06 37.44 -48.69
CA ASN A 6 -42.98 36.46 -48.91
C ASN A 6 -42.08 36.24 -47.68
N CYS A 7 -42.00 37.24 -46.78
CA CYS A 7 -41.18 37.15 -45.58
C CYS A 7 -41.80 36.24 -44.50
N VAL A 8 -43.13 36.20 -44.42
CA VAL A 8 -43.87 35.37 -43.44
C VAL A 8 -43.76 33.87 -43.76
N LYS A 9 -43.58 33.50 -45.04
CA LYS A 9 -43.42 32.11 -45.46
C LYS A 9 -42.00 31.59 -45.30
N CYS A 10 -40.97 32.45 -45.40
CA CYS A 10 -39.59 32.12 -44.99
C CYS A 10 -39.48 31.87 -43.49
N TRP A 11 -40.29 32.57 -42.68
CA TRP A 11 -40.29 32.40 -41.23
C TRP A 11 -40.86 31.04 -40.80
N ARG A 12 -41.87 30.51 -41.48
CA ARG A 12 -42.58 29.30 -41.04
C ARG A 12 -41.83 27.98 -41.25
N THR A 13 -40.77 27.91 -42.05
CA THR A 13 -40.02 26.67 -42.30
C THR A 13 -38.64 26.62 -41.65
N ALA A 14 -38.09 27.73 -41.16
CA ALA A 14 -36.81 27.72 -40.46
C ALA A 14 -36.94 27.59 -38.93
N LEU A 15 -38.17 27.56 -38.40
CA LEU A 15 -38.43 27.39 -36.96
C LEU A 15 -38.40 25.92 -36.48
N HIS A 16 -38.14 24.95 -37.37
CA HIS A 16 -38.00 23.52 -37.02
C HIS A 16 -36.56 22.99 -37.00
N VAL A 17 -35.55 23.85 -37.10
CA VAL A 17 -34.13 23.45 -36.91
C VAL A 17 -33.54 24.06 -35.62
N ALA A 18 -34.39 24.53 -34.72
CA ALA A 18 -33.99 25.08 -33.42
C ALA A 18 -34.37 24.14 -32.25
N VAL A 19 -34.11 22.84 -32.34
CA VAL A 19 -33.97 21.98 -31.13
C VAL A 19 -33.02 20.83 -31.49
N SER A 20 -31.93 20.69 -30.74
CA SER A 20 -30.98 19.55 -30.66
C SER A 20 -29.55 19.83 -31.10
N ALA A 21 -28.86 20.76 -30.43
CA ALA A 21 -27.40 20.69 -30.25
C ALA A 21 -26.95 21.63 -29.12
N LEU A 22 -27.58 21.53 -27.94
CA LEU A 22 -27.16 22.31 -26.78
C LEU A 22 -27.15 21.46 -25.51
N LEU A 23 -26.39 20.35 -25.50
CA LEU A 23 -26.07 19.60 -24.28
C LEU A 23 -24.79 18.76 -24.48
N VAL A 24 -23.60 19.35 -24.30
CA VAL A 24 -22.46 18.67 -23.64
C VAL A 24 -21.63 19.75 -22.95
N ALA A 25 -22.14 20.25 -21.83
CA ALA A 25 -21.33 20.99 -20.87
C ALA A 25 -20.84 19.99 -19.80
N ILE A 26 -19.54 20.07 -19.48
CA ILE A 26 -18.93 19.55 -18.25
C ILE A 26 -18.82 18.02 -18.17
N PHE A 27 -17.75 17.42 -18.71
CA PHE A 27 -17.19 16.19 -18.15
C PHE A 27 -15.68 16.08 -18.44
N GLY A 28 -14.95 17.14 -18.10
CA GLY A 28 -13.49 17.16 -18.10
C GLY A 28 -12.94 17.13 -16.67
N LEU A 29 -13.50 16.31 -15.78
CA LEU A 29 -12.77 15.95 -14.57
C LEU A 29 -11.60 15.08 -15.04
N ALA A 30 -10.46 15.73 -15.26
CA ALA A 30 -9.19 15.04 -15.34
C ALA A 30 -9.05 14.26 -14.04
N ILE A 31 -9.35 12.97 -14.08
CA ILE A 31 -8.99 12.04 -13.03
C ILE A 31 -7.47 12.01 -13.11
N SER A 32 -6.79 12.87 -12.34
CA SER A 32 -5.35 12.74 -12.17
C SER A 32 -5.12 11.29 -11.74
N PRO A 33 -4.33 10.50 -12.47
CA PRO A 33 -3.98 9.19 -11.95
C PRO A 33 -3.39 9.46 -10.58
N VAL A 34 -3.95 8.85 -9.53
CA VAL A 34 -3.22 8.74 -8.28
C VAL A 34 -1.96 7.98 -8.64
N ALA A 35 -0.86 8.69 -8.83
CA ALA A 35 0.44 8.08 -8.92
C ALA A 35 0.62 7.40 -7.57
N HIS A 36 0.35 6.10 -7.51
CA HIS A 36 0.80 5.29 -6.39
C HIS A 36 2.31 5.47 -6.38
N ALA A 37 2.79 6.33 -5.49
CA ALA A 37 4.21 6.45 -5.20
C ALA A 37 4.72 5.01 -5.02
N ALA A 38 5.72 4.62 -5.82
CA ALA A 38 6.19 3.25 -5.85
C ALA A 38 6.44 2.80 -4.40
N ALA A 39 5.67 1.81 -3.98
CA ALA A 39 5.37 1.62 -2.57
C ALA A 39 6.53 0.92 -1.86
N VAL A 40 6.80 1.36 -0.63
CA VAL A 40 7.59 0.55 0.29
C VAL A 40 6.69 -0.60 0.75
N THR A 41 7.18 -1.83 0.67
CA THR A 41 6.43 -3.02 1.07
C THR A 41 7.20 -3.83 2.11
N ALA A 42 6.46 -4.59 2.93
CA ALA A 42 7.04 -5.54 3.86
C ALA A 42 6.32 -6.88 3.78
N THR A 43 7.07 -7.96 3.99
CA THR A 43 6.54 -9.31 4.17
C THR A 43 7.02 -9.84 5.51
N LEU A 44 6.17 -10.63 6.16
CA LEU A 44 6.53 -11.38 7.36
C LEU A 44 5.87 -12.76 7.29
N SER A 45 6.68 -13.79 7.06
CA SER A 45 6.19 -15.16 6.86
C SER A 45 6.94 -16.15 7.75
N VAL A 46 6.26 -17.22 8.13
CA VAL A 46 6.89 -18.33 8.85
C VAL A 46 7.21 -19.45 7.87
N GLU A 47 8.50 -19.82 7.81
CA GLU A 47 9.01 -20.84 6.91
C GLU A 47 8.97 -22.24 7.54
N HIS A 48 9.26 -22.33 8.84
CA HIS A 48 9.34 -23.59 9.56
C HIS A 48 8.69 -23.48 10.93
N THR A 49 7.93 -24.50 11.31
CA THR A 49 7.39 -24.68 12.65
C THR A 49 7.68 -26.10 13.14
N TRP A 50 7.92 -26.23 14.44
CA TRP A 50 8.02 -27.51 15.13
C TRP A 50 7.41 -27.37 16.53
N GLN A 51 7.43 -28.45 17.31
CA GLN A 51 6.72 -28.56 18.59
C GLN A 51 7.02 -27.43 19.60
N THR A 52 8.20 -26.83 19.55
CA THR A 52 8.68 -25.88 20.57
C THR A 52 9.18 -24.56 19.98
N GLY A 53 9.03 -24.35 18.68
CA GLY A 53 9.51 -23.12 18.05
C GLY A 53 9.23 -23.02 16.56
N PHE A 54 9.68 -21.91 15.99
CA PHE A 54 9.49 -21.59 14.59
C PHE A 54 10.61 -20.68 14.06
N ILE A 55 10.71 -20.61 12.73
CA ILE A 55 11.57 -19.70 11.99
C ILE A 55 10.69 -18.80 11.14
N ALA A 56 10.81 -17.49 11.35
CA ALA A 56 10.15 -16.46 10.57
C ALA A 56 11.17 -15.68 9.74
N ARG A 57 10.75 -15.20 8.58
CA ARG A 57 11.53 -14.32 7.70
C ARG A 57 10.75 -13.07 7.41
N PHE A 58 11.49 -11.99 7.24
CA PHE A 58 10.94 -10.75 6.73
C PHE A 58 11.71 -10.27 5.52
N ALA A 59 11.02 -9.53 4.66
CA ALA A 59 11.62 -8.73 3.61
C ALA A 59 11.01 -7.33 3.63
N VAL A 60 11.84 -6.30 3.62
CA VAL A 60 11.43 -4.91 3.44
C VAL A 60 11.97 -4.47 2.08
N THR A 61 11.08 -4.07 1.17
CA THR A 61 11.43 -3.70 -0.20
C THR A 61 11.09 -2.24 -0.45
N ASN A 62 12.06 -1.50 -0.98
CA ASN A 62 11.87 -0.10 -1.33
C ASN A 62 11.69 0.02 -2.85
N ALA A 63 10.45 0.02 -3.34
CA ALA A 63 10.19 0.27 -4.76
C ALA A 63 10.24 1.76 -5.12
N SER A 64 10.37 2.65 -4.12
CA SER A 64 10.37 4.10 -4.34
C SER A 64 11.69 4.60 -4.97
N MET A 65 11.68 5.84 -5.47
CA MET A 65 12.87 6.51 -6.00
C MET A 65 13.74 7.16 -4.92
N ALA A 66 13.30 7.16 -3.66
CA ALA A 66 14.04 7.73 -2.53
C ALA A 66 14.62 6.61 -1.65
N PRO A 67 15.81 6.78 -1.04
CA PRO A 67 16.31 5.81 -0.06
C PRO A 67 15.39 5.69 1.15
N LEU A 68 15.14 4.46 1.61
CA LEU A 68 14.42 4.18 2.84
C LEU A 68 15.44 4.01 3.98
N ALA A 69 15.48 4.95 4.91
CA ALA A 69 16.35 4.88 6.08
C ALA A 69 15.56 4.53 7.35
N GLY A 70 16.16 3.72 8.22
CA GLY A 70 15.66 3.48 9.57
C GLY A 70 14.29 2.78 9.59
N TRP A 71 14.10 1.78 8.73
CA TRP A 71 12.86 1.01 8.68
C TRP A 71 12.55 0.35 10.03
N LYS A 72 11.26 0.18 10.33
CA LYS A 72 10.75 -0.41 11.56
C LYS A 72 9.62 -1.37 11.20
N LEU A 73 9.79 -2.66 11.47
CA LEU A 73 8.77 -3.67 11.25
C LEU A 73 8.14 -4.03 12.59
N GLU A 74 6.86 -3.72 12.74
CA GLU A 74 6.10 -3.86 13.99
C GLU A 74 5.05 -4.95 13.81
N PHE A 75 4.86 -5.81 14.80
CA PHE A 75 3.82 -6.84 14.77
C PHE A 75 3.48 -7.30 16.19
N ASP A 76 2.30 -7.88 16.34
CA ASP A 76 1.88 -8.51 17.58
C ASP A 76 1.95 -10.03 17.46
N MET A 77 2.49 -10.69 18.48
CA MET A 77 2.46 -12.15 18.57
C MET A 77 1.35 -12.64 19.50
N PRO A 78 0.57 -13.65 19.07
CA PRO A 78 -0.37 -14.34 19.95
C PRO A 78 0.30 -14.91 21.21
N ALA A 79 -0.49 -15.14 22.25
CA ALA A 79 -0.01 -15.75 23.49
C ALA A 79 0.61 -17.13 23.22
N GLY A 80 1.66 -17.47 23.98
CA GLY A 80 2.41 -18.72 23.81
C GLY A 80 3.48 -18.68 22.71
N GLN A 81 3.77 -17.50 22.16
CA GLN A 81 4.87 -17.27 21.22
C GLN A 81 5.80 -16.15 21.68
N SER A 82 7.10 -16.29 21.42
CA SER A 82 8.10 -15.26 21.71
C SER A 82 9.25 -15.29 20.70
N VAL A 83 10.05 -14.21 20.64
CA VAL A 83 11.27 -14.16 19.83
C VAL A 83 12.46 -14.48 20.73
N LEU A 84 13.28 -15.46 20.32
CA LEU A 84 14.50 -15.84 21.05
C LEU A 84 15.73 -15.10 20.57
N HIS A 85 15.91 -15.00 19.25
CA HIS A 85 16.98 -14.20 18.64
C HIS A 85 16.62 -13.85 17.19
N THR A 86 17.28 -12.82 16.68
CA THR A 86 17.09 -12.29 15.33
C THR A 86 18.41 -12.28 14.56
N TRP A 87 18.33 -12.23 13.24
CA TRP A 87 19.48 -11.93 12.38
C TRP A 87 19.08 -10.85 11.37
N ASN A 88 20.07 -10.09 10.89
CA ASN A 88 19.90 -8.92 10.02
C ASN A 88 18.92 -7.86 10.58
N SER A 89 18.67 -7.89 11.89
CA SER A 89 17.79 -6.99 12.62
C SER A 89 18.08 -7.06 14.11
N THR A 90 17.63 -6.05 14.85
CA THR A 90 17.52 -6.10 16.31
C THR A 90 16.04 -6.08 16.70
N VAL A 91 15.70 -6.69 17.84
CA VAL A 91 14.33 -6.79 18.34
C VAL A 91 14.16 -6.07 19.67
N SER A 92 13.05 -5.36 19.82
CA SER A 92 12.54 -4.90 21.11
C SER A 92 11.12 -5.41 21.31
N GLN A 93 10.76 -5.70 22.57
CA GLN A 93 9.46 -6.27 22.92
C GLN A 93 8.81 -5.44 24.04
N SER A 94 7.50 -5.23 23.93
CA SER A 94 6.64 -4.71 25.00
C SER A 94 5.37 -5.55 25.07
N GLY A 95 5.26 -6.43 26.07
CA GLY A 95 4.15 -7.39 26.14
C GLY A 95 4.16 -8.32 24.92
N THR A 96 3.06 -8.34 24.16
CA THR A 96 2.93 -9.11 22.90
C THR A 96 3.37 -8.34 21.66
N HIS A 97 3.75 -7.07 21.80
CA HIS A 97 4.16 -6.22 20.69
C HIS A 97 5.67 -6.31 20.45
N PHE A 98 6.07 -6.57 19.21
CA PHE A 98 7.45 -6.73 18.79
C PHE A 98 7.80 -5.73 17.70
N VAL A 99 9.02 -5.19 17.79
CA VAL A 99 9.55 -4.24 16.84
C VAL A 99 10.92 -4.73 16.37
N LEU A 100 11.05 -4.97 15.06
CA LEU A 100 12.32 -5.22 14.41
C LEU A 100 12.85 -3.92 13.80
N THR A 101 14.13 -3.65 14.03
CA THR A 101 14.86 -2.52 13.46
C THR A 101 16.12 -3.00 12.72
N PRO A 102 16.67 -2.23 11.78
CA PRO A 102 17.81 -2.64 10.98
C PRO A 102 19.06 -2.95 11.81
N ALA A 103 19.84 -3.90 11.30
CA ALA A 103 21.24 -3.99 11.61
C ALA A 103 22.02 -2.83 10.96
N ASN A 104 23.26 -2.62 11.39
CA ASN A 104 24.05 -1.48 10.90
C ASN A 104 24.25 -1.48 9.37
N TRP A 105 24.39 -2.65 8.76
CA TRP A 105 24.65 -2.78 7.32
C TRP A 105 23.40 -2.66 6.43
N ASN A 106 22.18 -2.75 6.99
CA ASN A 106 20.93 -2.66 6.22
C ASN A 106 20.00 -1.54 6.71
N ARG A 107 20.59 -0.52 7.36
CA ARG A 107 19.88 0.66 7.88
C ARG A 107 19.27 1.52 6.76
N VAL A 108 19.88 1.53 5.58
CA VAL A 108 19.40 2.27 4.40
C VAL A 108 19.18 1.30 3.26
N ILE A 109 17.98 1.32 2.69
CA ILE A 109 17.61 0.54 1.52
C ILE A 109 17.52 1.49 0.32
N ALA A 110 18.41 1.31 -0.65
CA ALA A 110 18.41 2.08 -1.88
C ALA A 110 17.12 1.85 -2.70
N PRO A 111 16.78 2.75 -3.64
CA PRO A 111 15.73 2.50 -4.63
C PRO A 111 15.87 1.14 -5.31
N GLY A 112 14.78 0.37 -5.34
CA GLY A 112 14.74 -1.00 -5.88
C GLY A 112 15.39 -2.07 -5.00
N GLY A 113 15.95 -1.70 -3.85
CA GLY A 113 16.63 -2.62 -2.94
C GLY A 113 15.70 -3.28 -1.92
N SER A 114 16.23 -4.27 -1.22
CA SER A 114 15.55 -4.93 -0.11
C SER A 114 16.47 -5.20 1.09
N ALA A 115 15.92 -5.13 2.29
CA ALA A 115 16.53 -5.67 3.51
C ALA A 115 15.79 -6.95 3.89
N THR A 116 16.52 -8.05 4.05
CA THR A 116 15.96 -9.34 4.42
C THR A 116 16.59 -9.87 5.70
N GLY A 117 15.81 -10.61 6.47
CA GLY A 117 16.26 -11.17 7.72
C GLY A 117 15.24 -12.13 8.27
N GLY A 118 15.33 -12.39 9.57
CA GLY A 118 14.38 -13.26 10.24
C GLY A 118 14.71 -13.44 11.71
N PHE A 119 13.96 -14.33 12.32
CA PHE A 119 14.11 -14.63 13.74
C PHE A 119 13.70 -16.06 14.06
N ARG A 120 14.29 -16.57 15.13
CA ARG A 120 13.88 -17.82 15.76
C ARG A 120 12.95 -17.51 16.92
N GLY A 121 11.77 -18.12 16.91
CA GLY A 121 10.80 -18.00 17.98
C GLY A 121 10.69 -19.25 18.84
N ALA A 122 10.20 -19.07 20.07
CA ALA A 122 9.73 -20.16 20.91
C ALA A 122 8.21 -20.30 20.79
N LEU A 123 7.72 -21.52 20.95
CA LEU A 123 6.31 -21.85 20.87
C LEU A 123 5.92 -22.75 22.05
N THR A 124 4.83 -22.39 22.73
CA THR A 124 4.12 -23.24 23.68
C THR A 124 2.68 -23.39 23.21
N GLY A 125 2.29 -24.60 22.80
CA GLY A 125 0.98 -24.86 22.21
C GLY A 125 0.99 -24.79 20.69
N ALA A 126 -0.14 -24.42 20.09
CA ALA A 126 -0.29 -24.34 18.64
C ALA A 126 0.21 -23.00 18.09
N TYR A 127 0.93 -23.03 16.96
CA TYR A 127 1.40 -21.83 16.28
C TYR A 127 0.22 -21.06 15.66
N SER A 128 0.25 -19.74 15.84
CA SER A 128 -0.63 -18.75 15.23
C SER A 128 0.20 -17.61 14.61
N PRO A 129 -0.12 -17.15 13.39
CA PRO A 129 0.68 -16.14 12.72
C PRO A 129 0.67 -14.78 13.46
N PRO A 130 1.75 -13.98 13.32
CA PRO A 130 1.75 -12.60 13.78
C PRO A 130 0.59 -11.79 13.17
N VAL A 131 0.05 -10.87 13.95
CA VAL A 131 -1.03 -9.96 13.54
C VAL A 131 -0.57 -8.51 13.61
N ASN A 132 -1.36 -7.59 13.04
CA ASN A 132 -1.07 -6.15 13.05
C ASN A 132 0.33 -5.79 12.52
N CYS A 133 0.82 -6.54 11.53
CA CYS A 133 2.14 -6.32 10.98
C CYS A 133 2.16 -5.02 10.14
N LEU A 134 2.98 -4.06 10.54
CA LEU A 134 3.11 -2.74 9.93
C LEU A 134 4.59 -2.38 9.75
N LEU A 135 4.93 -1.85 8.58
CA LEU A 135 6.19 -1.19 8.32
C LEU A 135 6.04 0.32 8.55
N ASN A 136 6.92 0.88 9.39
CA ASN A 136 6.94 2.28 9.81
C ASN A 136 5.59 2.81 10.33
N GLY A 137 4.76 1.92 10.90
CA GLY A 137 3.41 2.23 11.36
C GLY A 137 2.41 2.60 10.26
N GLN A 138 2.75 2.39 8.98
CA GLN A 138 1.97 2.89 7.85
C GLN A 138 1.61 1.80 6.83
N TYR A 139 2.55 0.93 6.49
CA TYR A 139 2.36 -0.04 5.41
C TYR A 139 2.08 -1.43 5.97
N PRO A 140 0.88 -2.02 5.76
CA PRO A 140 0.60 -3.39 6.17
C PRO A 140 1.55 -4.39 5.53
N CYS A 141 1.96 -5.39 6.28
CA CYS A 141 2.70 -6.51 5.72
C CYS A 141 1.77 -7.41 4.90
N SER A 142 2.32 -8.00 3.85
CA SER A 142 1.68 -9.08 3.08
C SER A 142 2.15 -10.46 3.53
#